data_AF-A0A1I8ASQ4-F1
#
_entry.id   AF-A0A1I8ASQ4-F1
#
_cell.length_a   1.000
_cell.length_b   1.000
_cell.length_c   1.000
_cell.angle_alpha   90.00
_cell.angle_beta   90.00
_cell.angle_gamma   90.00
#
_symmetry.space_group_name_H-M   'P 1'
#
loop_
_entity.id
_entity.type
_entity.pdbx_description
1 polymer ?
#
loop_
_entity_poly.entity_id
_entity_poly.type
_entity_poly.pdbx_seq_one_letter_code
_entity_poly.pdbx_strand_id
1 'polypeptide(L)'
;MFVGTVDFLVVLLAFNRCCDFCFSQIAKTIFHKNRTYIWIVTMYLYAVVVFVLEPPVTLNTRAIMWLFDAFMIFPPDVLPVDHMVFIPYMSFYNIILLGFMVLSYVVFLIALAIKGCGGLVLIIFNRSIRLEVKTVLRKTSTTPTKIVRIVPPVPLEGS
;
A
#
# COMPACT_ATOMS: atom_id res chain seq x y z
N MET A 1 -7.64 26.38 -1.68
CA MET A 1 -7.36 25.88 -0.32
C MET A 1 -7.83 24.44 -0.07
N PHE A 2 -8.98 23.98 -0.60
CA PHE A 2 -9.46 22.61 -0.36
C PHE A 2 -8.58 21.48 -0.94
N VAL A 3 -7.73 21.77 -1.94
CA VAL A 3 -6.99 20.73 -2.66
C VAL A 3 -5.86 20.13 -1.81
N GLY A 4 -5.03 20.96 -1.17
CA GLY A 4 -3.89 20.46 -0.38
C GLY A 4 -4.28 19.58 0.81
N THR A 5 -5.41 19.84 1.47
CA THR A 5 -5.88 19.01 2.60
C THR A 5 -6.33 17.62 2.16
N VAL A 6 -6.89 17.49 0.96
CA VAL A 6 -7.28 16.18 0.41
C VAL A 6 -6.05 15.39 -0.01
N ASP A 7 -5.06 16.05 -0.59
CA ASP A 7 -3.80 15.43 -1.02
C ASP A 7 -3.02 14.85 0.15
N PHE A 8 -2.92 15.58 1.27
CA PHE A 8 -2.28 15.08 2.49
C PHE A 8 -2.97 13.84 3.05
N LEU A 9 -4.31 13.79 3.01
CA LEU A 9 -5.07 12.63 3.48
C LEU A 9 -4.81 11.41 2.61
N VAL A 10 -4.76 11.59 1.28
CA VAL A 10 -4.43 10.52 0.33
C VAL A 10 -3.02 10.00 0.58
N VAL A 11 -2.04 10.90 0.76
CA VAL A 11 -0.65 10.53 1.05
C VAL A 11 -0.53 9.79 2.38
N LEU A 12 -1.22 10.25 3.43
CA LEU A 12 -1.20 9.59 4.74
C LEU A 12 -1.84 8.20 4.68
N LEU A 13 -2.94 8.05 3.93
CA LEU A 13 -3.61 6.77 3.75
C LEU A 13 -2.75 5.79 2.94
N ALA A 14 -2.10 6.29 1.88
CA ALA A 14 -1.13 5.54 1.10
C ALA A 14 0.07 5.11 1.94
N PHE A 15 0.61 6.01 2.76
CA PHE A 15 1.70 5.71 3.70
C PHE A 15 1.30 4.66 4.73
N ASN A 16 0.10 4.77 5.32
CA ASN A 16 -0.44 3.76 6.24
C ASN A 16 -0.49 2.38 5.57
N ARG A 17 -0.97 2.31 4.31
CA ARG A 17 -0.97 1.07 3.52
C ARG A 17 0.44 0.56 3.22
N CYS A 18 1.40 1.45 2.92
CA CYS A 18 2.80 1.07 2.73
C CYS A 18 3.39 0.48 4.01
N CYS A 19 3.17 1.11 5.16
CA CYS A 19 3.67 0.64 6.44
C CYS A 19 3.07 -0.72 6.83
N ASP A 20 1.76 -0.89 6.69
CA ASP A 20 1.09 -2.17 6.96
C ASP A 20 1.64 -3.30 6.08
N PHE A 21 2.03 -2.93 4.86
CA PHE A 21 2.55 -3.87 3.90
C PHE A 21 4.03 -4.25 4.11
N CYS A 22 4.90 -3.26 4.35
CA CYS A 22 6.34 -3.46 4.54
C CYS A 22 6.69 -3.95 5.94
N PHE A 23 6.01 -3.43 6.97
CA PHE A 23 6.38 -3.65 8.36
C PHE A 23 5.12 -3.76 9.24
N SER A 24 4.39 -4.86 9.11
CA SER A 24 3.14 -5.10 9.85
C SER A 24 3.26 -4.92 11.37
N GLN A 25 4.43 -5.20 11.96
CA GLN A 25 4.66 -4.95 13.39
C GLN A 25 4.74 -3.46 13.72
N ILE A 26 5.45 -2.67 12.91
CA ILE A 26 5.58 -1.21 13.09
C ILE A 26 4.25 -0.51 12.80
N ALA A 27 3.53 -0.95 11.77
CA ALA A 27 2.21 -0.43 11.45
C ALA A 27 1.24 -0.66 12.61
N LYS A 28 1.28 -1.85 13.24
CA LYS A 28 0.51 -2.11 14.45
C LYS A 28 0.89 -1.17 15.58
N THR A 29 2.17 -0.85 15.83
CA THR A 29 2.52 0.10 16.90
C THR A 29 2.06 1.52 16.62
N ILE A 30 2.17 1.98 15.37
CA ILE A 30 1.88 3.37 14.99
C ILE A 30 0.37 3.60 14.80
N PHE A 31 -0.34 2.66 14.18
CA PHE A 31 -1.74 2.80 13.76
C PHE A 31 -2.72 1.92 14.58
N HIS A 32 -2.35 1.45 15.77
CA HIS A 32 -3.29 0.68 16.58
C HIS A 32 -4.43 1.55 17.15
N LYS A 33 -5.68 1.08 16.97
CA LYS A 33 -6.88 1.55 17.69
C LYS A 33 -6.98 3.10 17.67
N ASN A 34 -6.75 3.74 18.81
CA ASN A 34 -7.01 5.15 19.04
C ASN A 34 -5.92 6.05 18.43
N ARG A 35 -4.75 5.49 18.10
CA ARG A 35 -3.63 6.28 17.55
C ARG A 35 -3.88 6.76 16.13
N THR A 36 -4.62 5.99 15.34
CA THR A 36 -5.04 6.42 13.98
C THR A 36 -5.95 7.64 14.04
N TYR A 37 -6.82 7.73 15.05
CA TYR A 37 -7.66 8.91 15.25
C TYR A 37 -6.83 10.15 15.58
N ILE A 38 -5.72 10.02 16.31
CA ILE A 38 -4.81 11.14 16.58
C ILE A 38 -4.27 11.69 15.25
N TRP A 39 -3.81 10.82 14.34
CA TRP A 39 -3.32 11.27 13.03
C TRP A 39 -4.41 11.97 12.20
N ILE A 40 -5.62 11.40 12.16
CA ILE A 40 -6.76 12.00 11.46
C ILE A 40 -7.10 13.38 12.06
N VAL A 41 -7.17 13.48 13.39
CA VAL A 41 -7.48 14.72 14.10
C VAL A 41 -6.39 15.77 13.86
N THR A 42 -5.10 15.38 13.87
CA THR A 42 -3.99 16.27 13.55
C THR A 42 -4.10 16.83 12.13
N MET A 43 -4.54 16.02 11.15
CA MET A 43 -4.76 16.49 9.78
C MET A 43 -5.91 17.50 9.68
N TYR A 44 -7.02 17.25 10.39
CA TYR A 44 -8.11 18.21 10.47
C TYR A 44 -7.70 19.51 11.18
N LEU A 45 -6.93 19.41 12.26
CA LEU A 45 -6.37 20.57 12.95
C LEU A 45 -5.48 21.39 12.03
N TYR A 46 -4.62 20.75 11.24
CA TYR A 46 -3.81 21.42 10.23
C TYR A 46 -4.68 22.16 9.22
N ALA A 47 -5.73 21.53 8.70
CA ALA A 47 -6.68 22.17 7.79
C ALA A 47 -7.35 23.40 8.41
N VAL A 48 -7.76 23.31 9.68
CA VAL A 48 -8.39 24.42 10.41
C VAL A 48 -7.38 25.55 10.66
N VAL A 49 -6.14 25.24 11.05
CA VAL A 49 -5.08 26.24 11.24
C VAL A 49 -4.81 26.98 9.95
N VAL A 50 -4.66 26.26 8.83
CA VAL A 50 -4.50 26.83 7.50
C VAL A 50 -5.70 27.70 7.15
N PHE A 51 -6.93 27.24 7.41
CA PHE A 51 -8.16 28.02 7.15
C PHE A 51 -8.26 29.32 7.98
N VAL A 52 -7.74 29.33 9.22
CA VAL A 52 -7.80 30.49 10.11
C VAL A 52 -6.68 31.49 9.83
N LEU A 53 -5.47 31.00 9.53
CA LEU A 53 -4.29 31.84 9.34
C LEU A 53 -4.18 32.40 7.92
N GLU A 54 -4.64 31.66 6.92
CA GLU A 54 -4.65 32.16 5.56
C GLU A 54 -5.89 33.04 5.35
N PRO A 55 -5.74 34.23 4.78
CA PRO A 55 -6.87 35.07 4.45
C PRO A 55 -7.80 34.29 3.50
N PRO A 56 -9.12 34.26 3.75
CA PRO A 56 -10.06 33.55 2.91
C PRO A 56 -9.92 34.08 1.50
N VAL A 57 -9.43 33.24 0.60
CA VAL A 57 -9.32 33.57 -0.81
C VAL A 57 -10.76 33.66 -1.32
N THR A 58 -11.34 34.87 -1.22
CA THR A 58 -12.61 35.20 -1.85
C THR A 58 -12.58 34.65 -3.26
N LEU A 59 -13.61 33.90 -3.65
CA LEU A 59 -13.83 33.23 -4.95
C LEU A 59 -13.65 34.17 -6.15
N ASN A 60 -12.42 34.61 -6.34
CA ASN A 60 -11.93 35.35 -7.46
C ASN A 60 -11.20 34.31 -8.29
N THR A 61 -11.47 34.26 -9.58
CA THR A 61 -11.04 33.22 -10.53
C THR A 61 -9.53 32.87 -10.43
N ARG A 62 -8.73 33.80 -9.88
CA ARG A 62 -7.35 33.64 -9.43
C ARG A 62 -7.07 32.43 -8.52
N ALA A 63 -8.04 31.96 -7.73
CA ALA A 63 -7.88 30.82 -6.83
C ALA A 63 -8.02 29.46 -7.52
N ILE A 64 -8.63 29.41 -8.72
CA ILE A 64 -8.74 28.19 -9.53
C ILE A 64 -7.49 28.02 -10.42
N MET A 65 -6.84 29.13 -10.81
CA MET A 65 -5.53 29.14 -11.48
C MET A 65 -4.38 28.55 -10.62
N TRP A 66 -4.64 28.22 -9.36
CA TRP A 66 -3.65 27.74 -8.40
C TRP A 66 -3.17 26.30 -8.64
N LEU A 67 -3.98 25.46 -9.29
CA LEU A 67 -3.61 24.06 -9.55
C LEU A 67 -3.08 23.86 -10.97
N PHE A 68 -3.62 24.63 -11.90
CA PHE A 68 -3.20 24.69 -13.29
C PHE A 68 -3.22 26.17 -13.63
N ASP A 69 -2.05 26.80 -13.64
CA ASP A 69 -1.94 28.12 -14.25
C ASP A 69 -2.17 27.90 -15.76
N ALA A 70 -3.44 27.95 -16.19
CA ALA A 70 -3.82 27.80 -17.59
C ALA A 70 -3.15 28.88 -18.46
N PHE A 71 -2.61 29.93 -17.82
CA PHE A 71 -1.92 31.02 -18.47
C PHE A 71 -0.42 30.79 -18.65
N MET A 72 0.15 29.69 -18.15
CA MET A 72 1.52 29.29 -18.53
C MET A 72 1.67 28.99 -20.03
N ILE A 73 0.56 28.67 -20.72
CA ILE A 73 0.57 28.37 -22.16
C ILE A 73 0.56 29.65 -23.00
N PHE A 74 0.10 30.77 -22.47
CA PHE A 74 0.01 32.01 -23.23
C PHE A 74 1.32 32.79 -23.15
N PRO A 75 1.88 33.25 -24.28
CA PRO A 75 3.06 34.09 -24.28
C PRO A 75 2.76 35.44 -23.58
N PRO A 76 3.77 36.04 -22.93
CA PRO A 76 3.61 37.23 -22.08
C PRO A 76 3.07 38.45 -22.84
N ASP A 77 3.15 38.43 -24.17
CA ASP A 77 2.71 39.52 -25.04
C ASP A 77 1.17 39.58 -25.20
N VAL A 78 0.45 38.49 -24.89
CA VAL A 78 -1.00 38.37 -25.13
C VAL A 78 -1.82 38.74 -23.91
N LEU A 79 -1.29 38.53 -22.70
CA LEU A 79 -1.97 38.81 -21.45
C LEU A 79 -0.97 39.46 -20.48
N PRO A 80 -1.15 40.76 -20.12
CA PRO A 80 -0.28 41.45 -19.16
C PRO A 80 -0.62 40.99 -17.74
N VAL A 81 -0.33 39.74 -17.42
CA VAL A 81 -0.40 39.17 -16.08
C VAL A 81 1.00 39.21 -15.50
N ASP A 82 1.14 39.83 -14.33
CA ASP A 82 2.43 39.93 -13.65
C ASP A 82 2.82 38.58 -13.03
N HIS A 83 3.47 37.74 -13.84
CA HIS A 83 3.89 36.39 -13.47
C HIS A 83 4.97 36.37 -12.37
N MET A 84 5.68 37.49 -12.15
CA MET A 84 6.78 37.57 -11.18
C MET A 84 6.30 37.50 -9.73
N VAL A 85 5.04 37.85 -9.46
CA VAL A 85 4.47 37.87 -8.09
C VAL A 85 4.00 36.48 -7.64
N PHE A 86 3.56 35.62 -8.57
CA PHE A 86 2.93 34.34 -8.25
C PHE A 86 3.88 33.13 -8.27
N ILE A 87 4.94 33.18 -9.07
CA ILE A 87 5.79 32.02 -9.36
C ILE A 87 6.73 31.59 -8.21
N PRO A 88 7.40 32.48 -7.44
CA PRO A 88 8.51 32.02 -6.60
C PRO A 88 8.09 31.38 -5.27
N TYR A 89 6.97 31.79 -4.67
CA TYR A 89 6.62 31.36 -3.30
C TYR A 89 5.92 30.00 -3.25
N MET A 90 5.18 29.64 -4.30
CA MET A 90 4.36 28.41 -4.34
C MET A 90 5.04 27.24 -5.08
N SER A 91 6.05 27.52 -5.92
CA SER A 91 6.75 26.49 -6.69
C SER A 91 7.47 25.47 -5.80
N PHE A 92 8.18 25.93 -4.77
CA PHE A 92 9.04 25.04 -3.97
C PHE A 92 8.24 24.03 -3.12
N TYR A 93 7.18 24.48 -2.44
CA TYR A 93 6.33 23.60 -1.63
C TYR A 93 5.59 22.57 -2.49
N ASN A 94 5.04 22.99 -3.62
CA ASN A 94 4.31 22.09 -4.52
C ASN A 94 5.25 21.07 -5.19
N ILE A 95 6.47 21.47 -5.56
CA ILE A 95 7.49 20.55 -6.08
C ILE A 95 7.90 19.52 -5.02
N ILE A 96 8.12 19.94 -3.78
CA ILE A 96 8.44 19.03 -2.67
C ILE A 96 7.29 18.05 -2.43
N LEU A 97 6.05 18.56 -2.35
CA LEU A 97 4.87 17.72 -2.11
C LEU A 97 4.66 16.70 -3.23
N LEU A 98 4.78 17.14 -4.49
CA LEU A 98 4.70 16.28 -5.67
C LEU A 98 5.82 15.23 -5.66
N GLY A 99 7.04 15.64 -5.30
CA GLY A 99 8.17 14.73 -5.13
C GLY A 99 7.92 13.65 -4.08
N PHE A 100 7.38 14.03 -2.92
CA PHE A 100 6.99 13.07 -1.87
C PHE A 100 5.87 12.15 -2.32
N MET A 101 4.87 12.65 -3.06
CA MET A 101 3.82 11.81 -3.63
C MET A 101 4.39 10.75 -4.57
N VAL A 102 5.21 11.16 -5.55
CA VAL A 102 5.83 10.25 -6.52
C VAL A 102 6.72 9.23 -5.80
N LEU A 103 7.56 9.68 -4.88
CA LEU A 103 8.44 8.81 -4.10
C LEU A 103 7.65 7.78 -3.29
N SER A 104 6.57 8.20 -2.62
CA SER A 104 5.72 7.29 -1.85
C SER A 104 5.04 6.24 -2.73
N TYR A 105 4.60 6.62 -3.94
CA TYR A 105 4.03 5.69 -4.92
C TYR A 105 5.07 4.70 -5.46
N VAL A 106 6.29 5.15 -5.75
CA VAL A 106 7.37 4.27 -6.22
C VAL A 106 7.73 3.25 -5.13
N VAL A 107 7.88 3.69 -3.88
CA VAL A 107 8.11 2.79 -2.73
C VAL A 107 6.97 1.78 -2.58
N PHE A 108 5.72 2.22 -2.74
CA PHE A 108 4.56 1.33 -2.70
C PHE A 108 4.58 0.28 -3.82
N LEU A 109 4.89 0.67 -5.05
CA LEU A 109 4.99 -0.24 -6.20
C LEU A 109 6.13 -1.25 -6.01
N ILE A 110 7.29 -0.81 -5.51
CA ILE A 110 8.41 -1.70 -5.19
C ILE A 110 8.00 -2.69 -4.10
N ALA A 111 7.33 -2.23 -3.05
CA ALA A 111 6.84 -3.09 -1.99
C ALA A 111 5.88 -4.14 -2.58
N LEU A 112 4.87 -3.71 -3.34
CA LEU A 112 3.93 -4.60 -4.04
C LEU A 112 4.65 -5.63 -4.90
N ALA A 113 5.67 -5.23 -5.66
CA ALA A 113 6.46 -6.14 -6.49
C ALA A 113 7.18 -7.20 -5.66
N ILE A 114 7.85 -6.81 -4.56
CA ILE A 114 8.60 -7.73 -3.68
C ILE A 114 7.67 -8.78 -3.06
N LYS A 115 6.53 -8.36 -2.51
CA LYS A 115 5.59 -9.28 -1.84
C LYS A 115 4.69 -10.03 -2.82
N GLY A 116 4.41 -9.46 -3.99
CA GLY A 116 3.81 -10.18 -5.12
C GLY A 116 4.70 -11.35 -5.58
N CYS A 117 6.01 -11.12 -5.67
CA CYS A 117 6.99 -12.18 -5.94
C CYS A 117 7.04 -13.21 -4.81
N GLY A 118 7.07 -12.77 -3.54
CA GLY A 118 7.11 -13.66 -2.38
C GLY A 118 5.86 -14.56 -2.26
N GLY A 119 4.68 -14.04 -2.55
CA GLY A 119 3.43 -14.82 -2.58
C GLY A 119 3.43 -15.87 -3.68
N LEU A 120 3.93 -15.53 -4.87
CA LEU A 120 4.04 -16.46 -5.99
C LEU A 120 5.06 -17.57 -5.69
N VAL A 121 6.20 -17.24 -5.07
CA VAL A 121 7.19 -18.23 -4.59
C VAL A 121 6.58 -19.15 -3.54
N LEU A 122 5.80 -18.62 -2.59
CA LEU A 122 5.13 -19.43 -1.56
C LEU A 122 4.05 -20.35 -2.16
N ILE A 123 3.31 -19.88 -3.17
CA ILE A 123 2.32 -20.68 -3.90
C ILE A 123 3.01 -21.78 -4.71
N ILE A 124 4.12 -21.49 -5.39
CA ILE A 124 4.92 -22.48 -6.11
C ILE A 124 5.49 -23.51 -5.13
N PHE A 125 6.04 -23.06 -4.01
CA PHE A 125 6.63 -23.93 -2.99
C PHE A 125 5.57 -24.85 -2.36
N ASN A 126 4.41 -24.31 -2.01
CA ASN A 126 3.28 -25.09 -1.47
C ASN A 126 2.78 -26.13 -2.51
N ARG A 127 2.70 -25.74 -3.79
CA ARG A 127 2.34 -26.67 -4.88
C ARG A 127 3.39 -27.77 -5.06
N SER A 128 4.67 -27.44 -4.93
CA SER A 128 5.78 -28.39 -5.01
C SER A 128 5.71 -29.44 -3.90
N ILE A 129 5.59 -29.02 -2.64
CA ILE A 129 5.46 -29.93 -1.50
C ILE A 129 4.22 -30.82 -1.64
N ARG A 130 3.10 -30.27 -2.11
CA ARG A 130 1.87 -31.06 -2.31
C ARG A 130 2.02 -32.16 -3.36
N LEU A 131 2.85 -31.94 -4.39
CA LEU A 131 3.13 -32.96 -5.40
C LEU A 131 4.03 -34.07 -4.85
N GLU A 132 5.07 -33.70 -4.11
CA GLU A 132 5.97 -34.63 -3.40
C GLU A 132 5.20 -35.55 -2.43
N VAL A 133 4.31 -34.98 -1.62
CA VAL A 133 3.49 -35.77 -0.69
C VAL A 133 2.58 -36.76 -1.42
N LYS A 134 2.02 -36.37 -2.58
CA LYS A 134 1.20 -37.26 -3.40
C LYS A 134 1.99 -38.39 -4.02
N THR A 135 3.23 -38.15 -4.47
CA THR A 135 4.10 -39.22 -5.00
C THR A 135 4.52 -40.19 -3.91
N VAL A 136 4.82 -39.71 -2.71
CA VAL A 136 5.15 -40.57 -1.56
C VAL A 136 3.96 -41.44 -1.16
N LEU A 137 2.77 -40.85 -0.99
CA LEU A 137 1.55 -41.60 -0.65
C LEU A 137 1.18 -42.65 -1.71
N ARG A 138 1.36 -42.32 -3.00
CA ARG A 138 1.10 -43.27 -4.08
C ARG A 138 2.07 -44.46 -4.05
N LYS A 139 3.35 -44.24 -3.71
CA LYS A 139 4.34 -45.32 -3.53
C LYS A 139 4.01 -46.22 -2.34
N THR A 140 3.48 -45.68 -1.25
CA THR A 140 3.12 -46.49 -0.07
C THR A 140 1.90 -47.37 -0.33
N SER A 141 0.93 -46.87 -1.10
CA SER A 141 -0.29 -47.61 -1.45
C SER A 141 -0.06 -48.83 -2.37
N THR A 142 1.01 -48.85 -3.16
CA THR A 142 1.31 -49.96 -4.08
C THR A 142 2.21 -51.02 -3.48
N THR A 143 2.63 -50.89 -2.22
CA THR A 143 3.30 -51.99 -1.53
C THR A 143 2.20 -52.98 -1.13
N PRO A 144 2.11 -54.16 -1.77
CA PRO A 144 1.06 -55.11 -1.44
C PRO A 144 1.28 -55.52 0.00
N THR A 145 0.32 -55.17 0.87
CA THR A 145 0.24 -55.69 2.22
C THR A 145 0.21 -57.20 2.07
N LYS A 146 1.35 -57.84 2.30
CA LYS A 146 1.46 -59.29 2.31
C LYS A 146 0.63 -59.71 3.51
N ILE A 147 -0.64 -60.01 3.28
CA ILE A 147 -1.55 -60.53 4.30
C ILE A 147 -0.90 -61.84 4.73
N VAL A 148 -0.17 -61.77 5.84
CA VAL A 148 0.32 -62.95 6.54
C VAL A 148 -0.95 -63.64 7.00
N ARG A 149 -1.41 -64.63 6.22
CA ARG A 149 -2.45 -65.54 6.68
C ARG A 149 -1.87 -66.22 7.92
N ILE A 150 -2.38 -65.82 9.07
CA ILE A 150 -2.21 -66.55 10.31
C ILE A 150 -2.95 -67.86 10.09
N VAL A 151 -2.22 -68.93 9.81
CA VAL A 151 -2.77 -70.28 9.71
C VAL A 151 -3.17 -70.68 11.13
N PRO A 152 -4.46 -70.99 11.39
CA PRO A 152 -4.87 -71.42 12.71
C PRO A 152 -4.20 -72.77 13.05
N PRO A 153 -3.81 -72.98 14.32
CA PRO A 153 -3.15 -74.21 14.75
C PRO A 153 -4.08 -75.41 14.56
N VAL A 154 -3.56 -76.47 13.93
CA VAL A 154 -4.24 -77.75 13.72
C VAL A 154 -4.43 -78.43 15.08
N PRO A 155 -5.66 -78.87 15.45
CA PRO A 155 -5.87 -79.64 16.66
C PRO A 155 -5.18 -81.00 16.52
N LEU A 156 -4.29 -81.32 17.45
CA LEU A 156 -3.72 -82.67 17.56
C LEU A 156 -4.81 -83.61 18.09
N GLU A 157 -5.26 -84.54 17.24
CA GLU A 157 -5.96 -85.75 17.68
C GLU A 157 -5.03 -86.58 18.58
N GLY A 158 -5.42 -86.81 19.83
CA GLY A 158 -5.00 -87.97 20.63
C GLY A 158 -6.26 -88.81 20.86
N SER A 159 -6.31 -90.08 20.43
CA SER A 159 -5.56 -91.26 20.91
C SER A 159 -5.87 -91.60 22.37
#